data_AF-A0A1F4RJT8-F1
#
_entry.id   AF-A0A1F4RJT8-F1
#
_cell.length_a   1.000
_cell.length_b   1.000
_cell.length_c   1.000
_cell.angle_alpha   90.00
_cell.angle_beta   90.00
_cell.angle_gamma   90.00
#
_symmetry.space_group_name_H-M   'P 1'
#
loop_
_entity.id
_entity.type
_entity.pdbx_description
1 polymer ?
#
loop_
_entity_poly.entity_id
_entity_poly.type
_entity_poly.pdbx_seq_one_letter_code
_entity_poly.pdbx_strand_id
1 'polypeptide(L)'
;MISRFNFTKTVFCFLIVVSLSSLAAQEAGKRMFFKESTFRSFYYDDGIFDVDYTNALENVTQRTFPKANTIKCASFITTNDPRGVVSYFTNLSGQRFFKIDNKFIYIFSEIEGKPASRIEIYPLEIPRIAGEFAPTRINLIIVSYPINTAIRRKSRTVEDLKALAGRFFYEGELKEDIAHIEMDELGADAEVYVVSTDDSFLQVWRYFRRRYGRISYLPARDGDVFTRDFEIDVTRALLLDGKMLHIRVDENPMITDNQGNSQVYLGKTFIRYTVWYSAD
;
A
#
# COMPACT_ATOMS: atom_id res chain seq x y z
N MET A 1 -29.36 -28.89 -41.20
CA MET A 1 -28.65 -27.59 -41.28
C MET A 1 -28.20 -27.21 -39.87
N ILE A 2 -26.97 -27.54 -39.50
CA ILE A 2 -26.41 -27.13 -38.21
C ILE A 2 -25.55 -25.90 -38.47
N SER A 3 -25.98 -24.79 -37.89
CA SER A 3 -25.33 -23.49 -37.92
C SER A 3 -23.88 -23.64 -37.47
N ARG A 4 -22.93 -23.32 -38.36
CA ARG A 4 -21.52 -23.13 -38.02
C ARG A 4 -21.39 -21.83 -37.24
N PHE A 5 -21.75 -21.88 -35.97
CA PHE A 5 -21.56 -20.77 -35.04
C PHE A 5 -20.05 -20.53 -34.86
N ASN A 6 -19.66 -19.26 -34.98
CA ASN A 6 -18.29 -18.76 -35.03
C ASN A 6 -17.48 -19.03 -33.74
N PHE A 7 -17.14 -20.29 -33.49
CA PHE A 7 -16.41 -20.73 -32.30
C PHE A 7 -15.04 -20.04 -32.17
N THR A 8 -14.38 -19.76 -33.29
CA THR A 8 -13.09 -19.06 -33.32
C THR A 8 -13.17 -17.59 -32.91
N LYS A 9 -14.25 -16.87 -33.27
CA LYS A 9 -14.41 -15.46 -32.84
C LYS A 9 -14.74 -15.35 -31.35
N THR A 10 -15.57 -16.26 -30.84
CA THR A 10 -15.95 -16.25 -29.42
C THR A 10 -14.77 -16.63 -28.52
N VAL A 11 -13.94 -17.60 -28.92
CA VAL A 11 -12.73 -17.98 -28.15
C VAL A 11 -11.67 -16.87 -28.18
N PHE A 12 -11.51 -16.17 -29.31
CA PHE A 12 -10.55 -15.05 -29.41
C PHE A 12 -10.99 -13.84 -28.58
N CYS A 13 -12.29 -13.51 -28.57
CA CYS A 13 -12.83 -12.47 -27.69
C CYS A 13 -12.72 -12.84 -26.20
N PHE A 14 -12.91 -14.11 -25.84
CA PHE A 14 -12.77 -14.56 -24.45
C PHE A 14 -11.31 -14.50 -23.98
N LEU A 15 -10.35 -14.86 -24.83
CA LEU A 15 -8.92 -14.74 -24.53
C LEU A 15 -8.46 -13.30 -24.39
N ILE A 16 -8.97 -12.37 -25.22
CA ILE A 16 -8.66 -10.93 -25.12
C ILE A 16 -9.27 -10.32 -23.86
N VAL A 17 -10.50 -10.68 -23.50
CA VAL A 17 -11.15 -10.17 -22.28
C VAL A 17 -10.48 -10.71 -21.02
N VAL A 18 -10.07 -11.98 -20.99
CA VAL A 18 -9.34 -12.55 -19.85
C VAL A 18 -7.94 -11.97 -19.73
N SER A 19 -7.24 -11.73 -20.85
CA SER A 19 -5.90 -11.12 -20.84
C SER A 19 -5.92 -9.62 -20.48
N LEU A 20 -6.91 -8.86 -20.93
CA LEU A 20 -7.12 -7.46 -20.51
C LEU A 20 -7.56 -7.35 -19.05
N SER A 21 -8.39 -8.27 -18.57
CA SER A 21 -8.79 -8.32 -17.16
C SER A 21 -7.61 -8.69 -16.25
N SER A 22 -6.71 -9.57 -16.71
CA SER A 22 -5.48 -9.86 -15.98
C SER A 22 -4.47 -8.72 -16.03
N LEU A 23 -4.38 -7.96 -17.13
CA LEU A 23 -3.51 -6.77 -17.21
C LEU A 23 -4.03 -5.64 -16.31
N ALA A 24 -5.33 -5.35 -16.35
CA ALA A 24 -5.95 -4.35 -15.49
C ALA A 24 -5.93 -4.76 -14.01
N ALA A 25 -6.05 -6.06 -13.70
CA ALA A 25 -5.86 -6.57 -12.35
C ALA A 25 -4.38 -6.57 -11.90
N GLN A 26 -3.43 -6.60 -12.84
CA GLN A 26 -2.00 -6.50 -12.56
C GLN A 26 -1.54 -5.04 -12.39
N GLU A 27 -2.24 -4.07 -12.99
CA GLU A 27 -2.06 -2.63 -12.72
C GLU A 27 -2.79 -2.15 -11.46
N ALA A 28 -3.98 -2.69 -11.17
CA ALA A 28 -4.74 -2.36 -9.95
C ALA A 28 -4.23 -3.11 -8.70
N GLY A 29 -3.60 -4.27 -8.88
CA GLY A 29 -3.15 -5.14 -7.81
C GLY A 29 -1.65 -5.05 -7.57
N LYS A 30 -1.17 -3.95 -6.98
CA LYS A 30 0.06 -3.82 -6.15
C LYS A 30 0.40 -2.34 -5.94
N ARG A 31 -0.43 -1.64 -5.19
CA ARG A 31 0.02 -0.45 -4.45
C ARG A 31 -0.36 -0.62 -2.99
N MET A 32 0.24 -1.64 -2.37
CA MET A 32 0.32 -1.68 -0.92
C MET A 32 1.37 -0.61 -0.54
N PHE A 33 0.90 0.59 -0.24
CA PHE A 33 1.77 1.68 0.18
C PHE A 33 2.32 1.34 1.56
N PHE A 34 3.60 1.02 1.60
CA PHE A 34 4.33 0.97 2.85
C PHE A 34 4.50 2.39 3.34
N LYS A 35 3.83 2.75 4.45
CA LYS A 35 4.04 4.05 5.10
C LYS A 35 5.48 4.12 5.59
N GLU A 36 6.17 5.19 5.23
CA GLU A 36 7.55 5.50 5.61
C GLU A 36 7.81 5.39 7.13
N SER A 37 6.75 5.60 7.93
CA SER A 37 6.74 5.49 9.40
C SER A 37 6.99 4.07 9.93
N THR A 38 6.84 3.03 9.11
CA THR A 38 7.06 1.63 9.51
C THR A 38 8.44 1.09 9.13
N PHE A 39 9.30 1.84 8.45
CA PHE A 39 10.61 1.31 8.00
C PHE A 39 11.46 0.74 9.14
N ARG A 40 11.45 1.43 10.30
CA ARG A 40 12.19 1.00 11.49
C ARG A 40 11.61 -0.26 12.15
N SER A 41 10.32 -0.55 11.99
CA SER A 41 9.73 -1.78 12.54
C SER A 41 10.17 -3.03 11.79
N PHE A 42 10.82 -2.87 10.62
CA PHE A 42 11.44 -3.95 9.87
C PHE A 42 12.93 -4.08 10.15
N TYR A 43 13.49 -3.36 11.13
CA TYR A 43 14.88 -3.55 11.51
C TYR A 43 15.07 -4.97 12.08
N TYR A 44 16.24 -5.53 11.81
CA TYR A 44 16.60 -6.84 12.33
C TYR A 44 17.42 -6.65 13.60
N ASP A 45 16.77 -6.79 14.74
CA ASP A 45 17.36 -6.47 16.05
C ASP A 45 18.56 -7.37 16.40
N ASP A 46 18.56 -8.62 15.91
CA ASP A 46 19.66 -9.58 16.09
C ASP A 46 20.79 -9.42 15.03
N GLY A 47 20.80 -8.29 14.32
CA GLY A 47 21.77 -7.96 13.28
C GLY A 47 22.66 -6.78 13.64
N ILE A 48 23.92 -6.84 13.21
CA ILE A 48 24.84 -5.71 13.27
C ILE A 48 24.58 -4.81 12.06
N PHE A 49 24.24 -3.55 12.30
CA PHE A 49 24.02 -2.57 11.23
C PHE A 49 25.34 -2.24 10.52
N ASP A 50 25.37 -2.45 9.20
CA ASP A 50 26.52 -2.21 8.34
C ASP A 50 26.37 -0.83 7.66
N VAL A 51 26.94 0.19 8.29
CA VAL A 51 26.84 1.59 7.85
C VAL A 51 27.42 1.78 6.44
N ASP A 52 28.60 1.21 6.19
CA ASP A 52 29.33 1.39 4.94
C ASP A 52 28.58 0.74 3.77
N TYR A 53 28.09 -0.48 3.96
CA TYR A 53 27.31 -1.16 2.93
C TYR A 53 25.92 -0.53 2.75
N THR A 54 25.30 -0.03 3.82
CA THR A 54 24.04 0.72 3.73
C THR A 54 24.21 1.96 2.84
N ASN A 55 25.26 2.75 3.07
CA ASN A 55 25.56 3.92 2.25
C ASN A 55 25.84 3.52 0.78
N ALA A 56 26.57 2.43 0.54
CA ALA A 56 26.82 1.93 -0.81
C ALA A 56 25.51 1.50 -1.51
N LEU A 57 24.63 0.80 -0.78
CA LEU A 57 23.34 0.33 -1.27
C LEU A 57 22.41 1.50 -1.61
N GLU A 58 22.38 2.52 -0.75
CA GLU A 58 21.59 3.74 -0.98
C GLU A 58 22.07 4.47 -2.25
N ASN A 59 23.38 4.63 -2.42
CA ASN A 59 23.96 5.21 -3.63
C ASN A 59 23.59 4.46 -4.92
N VAL A 60 23.64 3.12 -4.90
CA VAL A 60 23.22 2.29 -6.04
C VAL A 60 21.72 2.44 -6.30
N THR A 61 20.93 2.49 -5.24
CA THR A 61 19.47 2.62 -5.33
C THR A 61 19.07 4.00 -5.88
N GLN A 62 19.74 5.07 -5.44
CA GLN A 62 19.58 6.43 -5.97
C GLN A 62 19.89 6.52 -7.46
N ARG A 63 20.94 5.85 -7.92
CA ARG A 63 21.24 5.78 -9.36
C ARG A 63 20.19 4.99 -10.15
N THR A 64 19.61 3.97 -9.52
CA THR A 64 18.59 3.11 -10.13
C THR A 64 17.24 3.82 -10.24
N PHE A 65 16.90 4.63 -9.25
CA PHE A 65 15.66 5.40 -9.14
C PHE A 65 15.95 6.90 -8.99
N PRO A 66 16.52 7.56 -10.02
CA PRO A 66 17.05 8.93 -9.90
C PRO A 66 15.97 9.98 -9.64
N LYS A 67 14.71 9.65 -9.90
CA LYS A 67 13.56 10.54 -9.64
C LYS A 67 12.98 10.35 -8.23
N ALA A 68 13.50 9.43 -7.41
CA ALA A 68 12.96 9.10 -6.08
C ALA A 68 13.10 10.27 -5.12
N ASN A 69 12.06 10.52 -4.33
CA ASN A 69 12.04 11.55 -3.29
C ASN A 69 12.50 10.97 -1.98
N THR A 70 12.08 9.74 -1.68
CA THR A 70 12.55 9.01 -0.51
C THR A 70 13.26 7.75 -0.98
N ILE A 71 14.52 7.64 -0.59
CA ILE A 71 15.25 6.39 -0.60
C ILE A 71 15.72 6.16 0.83
N LYS A 72 15.35 5.01 1.39
CA LYS A 72 15.88 4.54 2.67
C LYS A 72 16.41 3.13 2.48
N CYS A 73 17.66 2.95 2.87
CA CYS A 73 18.29 1.64 2.88
C CYS A 73 18.75 1.32 4.30
N ALA A 74 18.76 0.04 4.64
CA ALA A 74 19.40 -0.47 5.83
C ALA A 74 19.96 -1.85 5.52
N SER A 75 21.21 -2.10 5.88
CA SER A 75 21.85 -3.40 5.76
C SER A 75 22.30 -3.90 7.11
N PHE A 76 21.98 -5.16 7.41
CA PHE A 76 22.37 -5.84 8.63
C PHE A 76 23.12 -7.12 8.29
N ILE A 77 24.07 -7.47 9.16
CA ILE A 77 24.79 -8.75 9.13
C ILE A 77 24.49 -9.51 10.41
N THR A 78 24.13 -10.77 10.29
CA THR A 78 23.88 -11.66 11.43
C THR A 78 24.51 -13.02 11.21
N THR A 79 24.80 -13.74 12.29
CA THR A 79 25.23 -15.15 12.24
C THR A 79 24.06 -16.12 12.17
N ASN A 80 22.81 -15.62 12.27
CA ASN A 80 21.61 -16.44 12.14
C ASN A 80 21.46 -16.99 10.71
N ASP A 81 20.94 -18.22 10.60
CA ASP A 81 20.67 -18.85 9.31
C ASP A 81 19.63 -18.05 8.49
N PRO A 82 19.79 -17.92 7.15
CA PRO A 82 18.86 -17.17 6.31
C PRO A 82 17.39 -17.57 6.47
N ARG A 83 17.07 -18.85 6.73
CA ARG A 83 15.69 -19.30 6.92
C ARG A 83 15.12 -18.85 8.26
N GLY A 84 15.96 -18.77 9.30
CA GLY A 84 15.58 -18.21 10.59
C GLY A 84 15.21 -16.73 10.47
N VAL A 85 16.02 -15.98 9.73
CA VAL A 85 15.75 -14.58 9.41
C VAL A 85 14.48 -14.42 8.56
N VAL A 86 14.27 -15.26 7.55
CA VAL A 86 13.01 -15.28 6.78
C VAL A 86 11.82 -15.52 7.70
N SER A 87 11.92 -16.46 8.64
CA SER A 87 10.84 -16.74 9.59
C SER A 87 10.52 -15.52 10.46
N TYR A 88 11.53 -14.77 10.91
CA TYR A 88 11.32 -13.51 11.65
C TYR A 88 10.47 -12.53 10.83
N PHE A 89 10.86 -12.25 9.58
CA PHE A 89 10.14 -11.31 8.73
C PHE A 89 8.78 -11.81 8.25
N THR A 90 8.62 -13.11 8.02
CA THR A 90 7.31 -13.71 7.72
C THR A 90 6.38 -13.61 8.92
N ASN A 91 6.87 -13.75 10.15
CA ASN A 91 6.05 -13.54 11.35
C ASN A 91 5.65 -12.08 11.54
N LEU A 92 6.52 -11.13 11.20
CA LEU A 92 6.24 -9.70 11.28
C LEU A 92 5.24 -9.23 10.20
N SER A 93 5.39 -9.70 8.97
CA SER A 93 4.61 -9.20 7.82
C SER A 93 3.42 -10.08 7.45
N GLY A 94 3.40 -11.35 7.88
CA GLY A 94 2.46 -12.36 7.40
C GLY A 94 2.70 -12.81 5.95
N GLN A 95 3.78 -12.37 5.32
CA GLN A 95 4.01 -12.52 3.88
C GLN A 95 5.08 -13.56 3.55
N ARG A 96 4.95 -14.16 2.36
CA ARG A 96 5.85 -15.20 1.87
C ARG A 96 7.00 -14.60 1.07
N PHE A 97 8.22 -15.08 1.35
CA PHE A 97 9.41 -14.75 0.57
C PHE A 97 9.52 -15.65 -0.67
N PHE A 98 9.98 -15.07 -1.78
CA PHE A 98 10.36 -15.80 -2.98
C PHE A 98 11.84 -16.15 -2.91
N LYS A 99 12.19 -17.39 -3.26
CA LYS A 99 13.60 -17.76 -3.43
C LYS A 99 14.00 -17.50 -4.87
N ILE A 100 14.96 -16.61 -5.08
CA ILE A 100 15.58 -16.30 -6.37
C ILE A 100 17.07 -16.53 -6.19
N ASP A 101 17.62 -17.52 -6.90
CA ASP A 101 19.01 -17.97 -6.74
C ASP A 101 19.37 -18.32 -5.28
N ASN A 102 20.41 -17.67 -4.73
CA ASN A 102 20.85 -17.84 -3.34
C ASN A 102 20.12 -16.91 -2.35
N LYS A 103 19.10 -16.19 -2.81
CA LYS A 103 18.48 -15.08 -2.09
C LYS A 103 17.01 -15.32 -1.84
N PHE A 104 16.56 -14.96 -0.65
CA PHE A 104 15.15 -14.83 -0.32
C PHE A 104 14.76 -13.36 -0.47
N ILE A 105 13.75 -13.08 -1.27
CA ILE A 105 13.29 -11.72 -1.55
C ILE A 105 11.81 -11.62 -1.26
N TYR A 106 11.43 -10.57 -0.54
CA TYR A 106 10.06 -10.13 -0.46
C TYR A 106 9.95 -8.73 -1.05
N ILE A 107 9.08 -8.54 -2.03
CA ILE A 107 8.89 -7.27 -2.76
C ILE A 107 7.58 -6.65 -2.28
N PHE A 108 7.66 -5.49 -1.67
CA PHE A 108 6.50 -4.71 -1.25
C PHE A 108 5.91 -3.93 -2.42
N SER A 109 6.78 -3.34 -3.25
CA SER A 109 6.36 -2.54 -4.39
C SER A 109 7.36 -2.60 -5.53
N GLU A 110 6.86 -2.34 -6.73
CA GLU A 110 7.63 -2.25 -7.96
C GLU A 110 7.40 -0.88 -8.58
N ILE A 111 8.45 -0.29 -9.17
CA ILE A 111 8.40 0.96 -9.92
C ILE A 111 9.00 0.68 -11.28
N GLU A 112 8.23 0.93 -12.35
CA GLU A 112 8.66 0.65 -13.73
C GLU A 112 9.14 -0.81 -13.93
N GLY A 113 8.46 -1.76 -13.29
CA GLY A 113 8.80 -3.19 -13.33
C GLY A 113 10.07 -3.58 -12.56
N LYS A 114 10.68 -2.65 -11.82
CA LYS A 114 11.84 -2.91 -10.96
C LYS A 114 11.41 -3.00 -9.49
N PRO A 115 11.92 -3.96 -8.71
CA PRO A 115 11.65 -4.03 -7.27
C PRO A 115 12.10 -2.76 -6.56
N ALA A 116 11.16 -1.94 -6.09
CA ALA A 116 11.44 -0.63 -5.53
C ALA A 116 11.57 -0.69 -4.01
N SER A 117 10.53 -1.15 -3.33
CA SER A 117 10.57 -1.42 -1.90
C SER A 117 10.60 -2.93 -1.65
N ARG A 118 11.60 -3.42 -0.90
CA ARG A 118 11.84 -4.86 -0.71
C ARG A 118 12.70 -5.21 0.51
N ILE A 119 12.57 -6.46 0.95
CA ILE A 119 13.51 -7.14 1.87
C ILE A 119 14.28 -8.19 1.08
N GLU A 120 15.57 -8.26 1.33
CA GLU A 120 16.52 -9.15 0.68
C GLU A 120 17.35 -9.89 1.73
N ILE A 121 17.34 -11.22 1.73
CA ILE A 121 18.03 -12.05 2.73
C ILE A 121 18.88 -13.09 1.99
N TYR A 122 20.18 -13.12 2.22
CA TYR A 122 21.09 -14.05 1.56
C TYR A 122 22.36 -14.29 2.37
N PRO A 123 22.98 -15.48 2.26
CA PRO A 123 24.30 -15.72 2.85
C PRO A 123 25.36 -14.89 2.13
N LEU A 124 26.30 -14.32 2.89
CA LEU A 124 27.43 -13.57 2.36
C LEU A 124 28.47 -14.52 1.75
N GLU A 125 28.83 -14.28 0.50
CA GLU A 125 29.89 -15.04 -0.15
C GLU A 125 31.26 -14.57 0.37
N ILE A 126 31.82 -15.32 1.31
CA ILE A 126 33.17 -15.07 1.85
C ILE A 126 34.11 -16.15 1.32
N PRO A 127 35.20 -15.78 0.64
CA PRO A 127 36.18 -16.73 0.16
C PRO A 127 36.67 -17.64 1.31
N ARG A 128 36.70 -18.96 1.06
CA ARG A 128 37.19 -19.99 1.99
C ARG A 128 36.28 -20.27 3.20
N ILE A 129 35.08 -19.70 3.27
CA ILE A 129 34.05 -20.09 4.24
C ILE A 129 32.98 -20.91 3.50
N ALA A 130 32.63 -22.09 4.02
CA ALA A 130 31.53 -22.87 3.45
C ALA A 130 30.21 -22.13 3.66
N GLY A 131 29.31 -22.17 2.67
CA GLY A 131 28.09 -21.36 2.66
C GLY A 131 27.15 -21.56 3.84
N GLU A 132 27.23 -22.69 4.56
CA GLU A 132 26.46 -22.95 5.78
C GLU A 132 26.97 -22.18 7.01
N PHE A 133 28.23 -21.73 7.00
CA PHE A 133 28.84 -20.90 8.04
C PHE A 133 28.97 -19.44 7.59
N ALA A 134 28.53 -19.12 6.37
CA ALA A 134 28.52 -17.77 5.89
C ALA A 134 27.52 -16.93 6.69
N PRO A 135 27.91 -15.73 7.16
CA PRO A 135 26.98 -14.84 7.83
C PRO A 135 25.87 -14.41 6.86
N THR A 136 24.68 -14.16 7.38
CA THR A 136 23.52 -13.72 6.60
C THR A 136 23.51 -12.21 6.50
N ARG A 137 23.33 -11.69 5.28
CA ARG A 137 23.03 -10.28 5.03
C ARG A 137 21.55 -10.08 4.79
N ILE A 138 21.06 -8.97 5.33
CA ILE A 138 19.68 -8.52 5.26
C ILE A 138 19.70 -7.10 4.72
N ASN A 139 19.11 -6.86 3.56
CA ASN A 139 18.91 -5.51 3.05
C ASN A 139 17.43 -5.16 3.09
N LEU A 140 17.13 -4.00 3.66
CA LEU A 140 15.84 -3.34 3.63
C LEU A 140 15.97 -2.13 2.72
N ILE A 141 15.06 -2.01 1.76
CA ILE A 141 15.09 -0.93 0.78
C ILE A 141 13.67 -0.41 0.66
N ILE A 142 13.50 0.89 0.84
CA ILE A 142 12.29 1.63 0.51
C ILE A 142 12.65 2.69 -0.51
N VAL A 143 11.91 2.69 -1.61
CA VAL A 143 11.99 3.71 -2.65
C VAL A 143 10.59 4.21 -2.94
N SER A 144 10.42 5.53 -2.87
CA SER A 144 9.21 6.21 -3.33
C SER A 144 9.56 7.38 -4.25
N TYR A 145 8.81 7.51 -5.35
CA TYR A 145 8.85 8.72 -6.17
C TYR A 145 8.09 9.84 -5.48
N PRO A 146 8.51 11.12 -5.63
CA PRO A 146 7.60 12.22 -5.35
C PRO A 146 6.45 12.06 -6.31
N ILE A 147 5.25 11.97 -5.80
CA ILE A 147 4.09 12.04 -6.67
C ILE A 147 3.88 13.52 -6.94
N ASN A 148 4.41 14.02 -8.05
CA ASN A 148 4.31 15.42 -8.44
C ASN A 148 4.22 15.52 -9.98
N THR A 149 3.52 16.45 -10.62
CA THR A 149 3.04 17.78 -10.24
C THR A 149 1.79 18.16 -11.03
N ALA A 150 0.65 18.27 -10.35
CA ALA A 150 -0.47 19.19 -10.61
C ALA A 150 -1.72 18.61 -9.93
N ILE A 151 -1.66 18.34 -8.62
CA ILE A 151 -2.90 18.12 -7.88
C ILE A 151 -3.68 19.43 -7.98
N ARG A 152 -4.75 19.43 -8.78
CA ARG A 152 -5.71 20.54 -8.76
C ARG A 152 -6.33 20.54 -7.37
N ARG A 153 -5.77 21.36 -6.48
CA ARG A 153 -6.38 21.70 -5.19
C ARG A 153 -7.64 22.49 -5.49
N LYS A 154 -8.72 21.79 -5.85
CA LYS A 154 -10.05 22.36 -5.85
C LYS A 154 -10.44 22.61 -4.40
N SER A 155 -11.11 23.73 -4.14
CA SER A 155 -11.88 23.89 -2.91
C SER A 155 -12.86 22.73 -2.84
N ARG A 156 -12.76 21.91 -1.78
CA ARG A 156 -13.62 20.75 -1.56
C ARG A 156 -14.65 21.16 -0.53
N THR A 157 -15.92 20.94 -0.83
CA THR A 157 -17.00 21.26 0.11
C THR A 157 -17.66 20.00 0.61
N VAL A 158 -18.35 20.10 1.75
CA VAL A 158 -19.18 19.02 2.26
C VAL A 158 -20.31 18.71 1.26
N GLU A 159 -20.79 19.73 0.55
CA GLU A 159 -21.80 19.63 -0.51
C GLU A 159 -21.30 18.79 -1.68
N ASP A 160 -20.05 18.98 -2.14
CA ASP A 160 -19.44 18.17 -3.21
C ASP A 160 -19.40 16.69 -2.80
N LEU A 161 -18.95 16.41 -1.58
CA LEU A 161 -18.88 15.06 -1.05
C LEU A 161 -20.28 14.44 -0.90
N LYS A 162 -21.28 15.20 -0.45
CA LYS A 162 -22.67 14.76 -0.35
C LYS A 162 -23.24 14.38 -1.72
N ALA A 163 -23.01 15.21 -2.74
CA ALA A 163 -23.44 14.93 -4.09
C ALA A 163 -22.78 13.67 -4.66
N LEU A 164 -21.50 13.45 -4.35
CA LEU A 164 -20.71 12.33 -4.87
C LEU A 164 -21.00 11.00 -4.17
N ALA A 165 -20.97 10.97 -2.83
CA ALA A 165 -21.16 9.76 -2.05
C ALA A 165 -22.63 9.38 -1.89
N GLY A 166 -23.55 10.33 -2.10
CA GLY A 166 -24.99 10.12 -2.05
C GLY A 166 -25.42 9.42 -0.77
N ARG A 167 -26.08 8.26 -0.90
CA ARG A 167 -26.54 7.48 0.27
C ARG A 167 -25.41 6.99 1.17
N PHE A 168 -24.16 6.95 0.71
CA PHE A 168 -22.98 6.52 1.47
C PHE A 168 -22.26 7.67 2.20
N PHE A 169 -22.70 8.91 2.02
CA PHE A 169 -22.18 10.03 2.77
C PHE A 169 -22.40 9.85 4.29
N TYR A 170 -21.39 10.13 5.11
CA TYR A 170 -21.46 10.07 6.58
C TYR A 170 -21.21 11.45 7.17
N GLU A 171 -22.03 11.87 8.14
CA GLU A 171 -21.92 13.18 8.79
C GLU A 171 -20.71 13.27 9.73
N GLY A 172 -19.96 14.37 9.68
CA GLY A 172 -18.79 14.61 10.50
C GLY A 172 -18.04 15.88 10.08
N GLU A 173 -16.84 16.08 10.63
CA GLU A 173 -15.98 17.22 10.33
C GLU A 173 -15.06 16.90 9.15
N LEU A 174 -15.10 17.70 8.08
CA LEU A 174 -14.19 17.54 6.95
C LEU A 174 -12.77 17.97 7.35
N LYS A 175 -11.78 17.09 7.13
CA LYS A 175 -10.36 17.32 7.40
C LYS A 175 -9.60 17.55 6.10
N GLU A 176 -9.69 18.77 5.58
CA GLU A 176 -9.06 19.15 4.31
C GLU A 176 -7.53 19.07 4.32
N ASP A 177 -6.92 19.36 5.47
CA ASP A 177 -5.49 19.24 5.75
C ASP A 177 -5.00 17.79 5.55
N ILE A 178 -5.71 16.84 6.15
CA ILE A 178 -5.39 15.41 6.05
C ILE A 178 -5.68 14.90 4.64
N ALA A 179 -6.80 15.32 4.06
CA ALA A 179 -7.14 14.96 2.69
C ALA A 179 -6.11 15.48 1.68
N HIS A 180 -5.45 16.62 1.94
CA HIS A 180 -4.33 17.09 1.11
C HIS A 180 -3.11 16.19 1.22
N ILE A 181 -2.74 15.77 2.42
CA ILE A 181 -1.65 14.81 2.65
C ILE A 181 -1.92 13.52 1.87
N GLU A 182 -3.13 12.98 1.98
CA GLU A 182 -3.54 11.74 1.30
C GLU A 182 -3.56 11.90 -0.23
N MET A 183 -3.95 13.06 -0.76
CA MET A 183 -3.86 13.32 -2.21
C MET A 183 -2.42 13.42 -2.69
N ASP A 184 -1.54 14.03 -1.90
CA ASP A 184 -0.10 14.08 -2.19
C ASP A 184 0.48 12.65 -2.22
N GLU A 185 -0.06 11.72 -1.43
CA GLU A 185 0.31 10.28 -1.42
C GLU A 185 -0.32 9.45 -2.57
N LEU A 186 -1.51 9.79 -3.05
CA LEU A 186 -2.23 8.97 -4.05
C LEU A 186 -2.03 9.47 -5.49
N GLY A 187 -1.77 10.76 -5.68
CA GLY A 187 -1.48 11.40 -6.96
C GLY A 187 -2.63 12.12 -7.64
N ALA A 188 -2.36 12.65 -8.83
CA ALA A 188 -3.25 13.59 -9.53
C ALA A 188 -4.57 12.97 -10.02
N ASP A 189 -4.62 11.65 -10.18
CA ASP A 189 -5.80 10.92 -10.65
C ASP A 189 -6.76 10.59 -9.49
N ALA A 190 -6.34 10.85 -8.25
CA ALA A 190 -7.10 10.65 -7.04
C ALA A 190 -7.60 11.98 -6.47
N GLU A 191 -8.90 12.04 -6.16
CA GLU A 191 -9.46 13.09 -5.32
C GLU A 191 -9.92 12.47 -4.00
N VAL A 192 -9.41 13.01 -2.89
CA VAL A 192 -9.66 12.47 -1.55
C VAL A 192 -10.44 13.46 -0.72
N TYR A 193 -11.42 12.92 0.00
CA TYR A 193 -12.12 13.59 1.09
C TYR A 193 -11.93 12.77 2.36
N VAL A 194 -11.69 13.44 3.49
CA VAL A 194 -11.55 12.78 4.79
C VAL A 194 -12.54 13.41 5.75
N VAL A 195 -13.45 12.59 6.29
CA VAL A 195 -14.39 12.99 7.33
C VAL A 195 -13.95 12.37 8.65
N SER A 196 -13.82 13.20 9.68
CA SER A 196 -13.55 12.79 11.06
C SER A 196 -14.82 12.82 11.89
N THR A 197 -15.03 11.80 12.72
CA THR A 197 -16.14 11.74 13.67
C THR A 197 -15.71 11.20 15.03
N ASP A 198 -16.41 11.64 16.07
CA ASP A 198 -16.34 11.11 17.45
C ASP A 198 -17.20 9.85 17.63
N ASP A 199 -17.99 9.49 16.62
CA ASP A 199 -18.75 8.25 16.66
C ASP A 199 -17.83 7.03 16.70
N SER A 200 -18.22 6.04 17.50
CA SER A 200 -17.47 4.78 17.58
C SER A 200 -17.41 4.07 16.23
N PHE A 201 -16.30 3.37 15.96
CA PHE A 201 -16.13 2.59 14.74
C PHE A 201 -17.30 1.63 14.47
N LEU A 202 -17.87 1.00 15.50
CA LEU A 202 -19.00 0.09 15.35
C LEU A 202 -20.27 0.80 14.87
N GLN A 203 -20.48 2.05 15.25
CA GLN A 203 -21.59 2.87 14.76
C GLN A 203 -21.41 3.21 13.29
N VAL A 204 -20.23 3.66 12.91
CA VAL A 204 -19.86 3.95 11.52
C VAL A 204 -19.98 2.68 10.66
N TRP A 205 -19.44 1.55 11.13
CA TRP A 205 -19.57 0.27 10.44
C TRP A 205 -21.03 -0.16 10.24
N ARG A 206 -21.88 -0.01 11.26
CA ARG A 206 -23.32 -0.32 11.14
C ARG A 206 -24.00 0.57 10.10
N TYR A 207 -23.61 1.84 10.00
CA TYR A 207 -24.12 2.78 9.01
C TYR A 207 -23.87 2.29 7.58
N PHE A 208 -22.62 1.92 7.29
CA PHE A 208 -22.21 1.44 5.96
C PHE A 208 -22.77 0.05 5.67
N ARG A 209 -22.74 -0.85 6.64
CA ARG A 209 -23.29 -2.22 6.50
C ARG A 209 -24.76 -2.22 6.11
N ARG A 210 -25.58 -1.33 6.69
CA ARG A 210 -27.01 -1.24 6.32
C ARG A 210 -27.24 -0.84 4.86
N ARG A 211 -26.30 -0.12 4.26
CA ARG A 211 -26.42 0.45 2.91
C ARG A 211 -25.75 -0.39 1.83
N TYR A 212 -24.56 -0.91 2.15
CA TYR A 212 -23.75 -1.71 1.24
C TYR A 212 -24.12 -3.20 1.31
N GLY A 213 -24.55 -3.67 2.48
CA GLY A 213 -24.77 -5.08 2.78
C GLY A 213 -23.67 -5.67 3.64
N ARG A 214 -23.18 -6.86 3.29
CA ARG A 214 -22.21 -7.60 4.12
C ARG A 214 -20.82 -6.94 4.01
N ILE A 215 -20.44 -6.22 5.06
CA ILE A 215 -19.09 -5.67 5.27
C ILE A 215 -18.46 -6.37 6.46
N SER A 216 -17.27 -6.92 6.30
CA SER A 216 -16.43 -7.38 7.40
C SER A 216 -15.44 -6.27 7.76
N TYR A 217 -15.06 -6.17 9.03
CA TYR A 217 -13.92 -5.35 9.45
C TYR A 217 -12.85 -6.25 10.05
N LEU A 218 -11.60 -5.78 10.04
CA LEU A 218 -10.47 -6.50 10.59
C LEU A 218 -10.05 -5.82 11.90
N PRO A 219 -10.03 -6.54 13.04
CA PRO A 219 -9.40 -6.03 14.25
C PRO A 219 -7.88 -6.10 14.11
N ALA A 220 -7.23 -5.01 14.46
CA ALA A 220 -5.79 -4.85 14.50
C ALA A 220 -5.38 -4.16 15.82
N ARG A 221 -4.07 -4.11 16.05
CA ARG A 221 -3.48 -3.42 17.19
C ARG A 221 -2.22 -2.71 16.73
N ASP A 222 -2.10 -1.43 17.06
CA ASP A 222 -0.92 -0.61 16.82
C ASP A 222 -0.38 -0.13 18.17
N GLY A 223 0.71 -0.74 18.65
CA GLY A 223 1.19 -0.57 20.02
C GLY A 223 0.12 -0.97 21.06
N ASP A 224 -0.31 -0.03 21.89
CA ASP A 224 -1.38 -0.22 22.88
C ASP A 224 -2.76 0.25 22.40
N VAL A 225 -2.86 0.68 21.14
CA VAL A 225 -4.10 1.18 20.55
C VAL A 225 -4.77 0.07 19.78
N PHE A 226 -6.01 -0.24 20.14
CA PHE A 226 -6.86 -1.09 19.30
C PHE A 226 -7.31 -0.30 18.08
N THR A 227 -7.14 -0.89 16.92
CA THR A 227 -7.52 -0.32 15.64
C THR A 227 -8.42 -1.30 14.91
N ARG A 228 -9.32 -0.76 14.09
CA ARG A 228 -10.17 -1.54 13.20
C ARG A 228 -10.28 -0.76 11.92
N ASP A 229 -10.33 -1.49 10.82
CA ASP A 229 -10.59 -0.90 9.52
C ASP A 229 -11.55 -1.73 8.68
N PHE A 230 -12.13 -1.08 7.67
CA PHE A 230 -12.76 -1.75 6.55
C PHE A 230 -12.72 -0.86 5.32
N GLU A 231 -12.88 -1.50 4.17
CA GLU A 231 -12.93 -0.84 2.86
C GLU A 231 -14.12 -1.36 2.05
N ILE A 232 -14.72 -0.48 1.27
CA ILE A 232 -15.79 -0.80 0.32
C ILE A 232 -15.62 -0.05 -1.00
N ASP A 233 -15.91 -0.72 -2.10
CA ASP A 233 -16.06 -0.09 -3.41
C ASP A 233 -17.56 0.15 -3.67
N VAL A 234 -17.96 1.42 -3.68
CA VAL A 234 -19.37 1.83 -3.86
C VAL A 234 -19.69 2.29 -5.27
N THR A 235 -18.73 2.18 -6.21
CA THR A 235 -18.85 2.65 -7.59
C THR A 235 -20.10 2.11 -8.27
N ARG A 236 -20.27 0.78 -8.25
CA ARG A 236 -21.45 0.11 -8.84
C ARG A 236 -22.75 0.45 -8.12
N ALA A 237 -22.68 0.65 -6.81
CA ALA A 237 -23.85 0.94 -5.99
C ALA A 237 -24.37 2.36 -6.19
N LEU A 238 -23.55 3.27 -6.74
CA LEU A 238 -23.90 4.65 -7.07
C LEU A 238 -24.05 4.90 -8.58
N LEU A 239 -23.76 3.90 -9.42
CA LEU A 239 -23.81 4.02 -10.88
C LEU A 239 -22.96 5.21 -11.39
N LEU A 240 -21.74 5.34 -10.87
CA LEU A 240 -20.82 6.40 -11.26
C LEU A 240 -20.13 6.03 -12.59
N ASP A 241 -20.42 6.81 -13.65
CA ASP A 241 -19.75 6.68 -14.94
C ASP A 241 -18.40 7.42 -14.93
N GLY A 242 -17.34 6.77 -15.43
CA GLY A 242 -16.00 7.37 -15.56
C GLY A 242 -15.28 7.67 -14.23
N LYS A 243 -15.84 7.22 -13.10
CA LYS A 243 -15.27 7.43 -11.76
C LYS A 243 -15.38 6.16 -10.93
N MET A 244 -14.38 5.90 -10.11
CA MET A 244 -14.45 4.89 -9.06
C MET A 244 -14.46 5.58 -7.71
N LEU A 245 -15.37 5.17 -6.82
CA LEU A 245 -15.45 5.68 -5.45
C LEU A 245 -15.19 4.55 -4.46
N HIS A 246 -14.06 4.65 -3.77
CA HIS A 246 -13.67 3.77 -2.67
C HIS A 246 -13.83 4.49 -1.34
N ILE A 247 -14.35 3.78 -0.35
CA ILE A 247 -14.50 4.28 1.00
C ILE A 247 -13.68 3.40 1.93
N ARG A 248 -12.76 4.00 2.66
CA ARG A 248 -11.97 3.37 3.73
C ARG A 248 -12.36 4.00 5.06
N VAL A 249 -12.55 3.18 6.08
CA VAL A 249 -12.82 3.64 7.44
C VAL A 249 -11.76 3.10 8.37
N ASP A 250 -11.12 4.00 9.10
CA ASP A 250 -10.02 3.70 10.02
C ASP A 250 -10.38 4.20 11.44
N GLU A 251 -10.29 3.32 12.43
CA GLU A 251 -10.36 3.69 13.84
C GLU A 251 -8.96 4.08 14.37
N ASN A 252 -8.91 5.18 15.11
CA ASN A 252 -7.67 5.74 15.68
C ASN A 252 -6.55 5.93 14.65
N PRO A 253 -6.80 6.63 13.52
CA PRO A 253 -5.86 6.69 12.41
C PRO A 253 -4.58 7.43 12.80
N MET A 254 -3.45 6.91 12.30
CA MET A 254 -2.16 7.61 12.30
C MET A 254 -1.95 8.29 10.95
N ILE A 255 -1.79 9.61 10.99
CA ILE A 255 -1.49 10.45 9.83
C ILE A 255 -0.02 10.87 9.91
N THR A 256 0.71 10.73 8.81
CA THR A 256 2.10 11.14 8.69
C THR A 256 2.19 12.20 7.62
N ASP A 257 2.78 13.36 7.91
CA ASP A 257 2.95 14.43 6.94
C ASP A 257 4.21 14.21 6.06
N ASN A 258 4.37 15.08 5.07
CA ASN A 258 5.52 15.06 4.15
C ASN A 258 6.85 15.48 4.82
N GLN A 259 6.83 15.95 6.06
CA GLN A 259 8.02 16.23 6.87
C GLN A 259 8.39 15.04 7.78
N GLY A 260 7.60 13.96 7.75
CA GLY A 260 7.78 12.77 8.57
C GLY A 260 7.21 12.89 9.99
N ASN A 261 6.48 13.96 10.31
CA ASN A 261 5.78 14.08 11.59
C ASN A 261 4.56 13.16 11.57
N SER A 262 4.35 12.40 12.63
CA SER A 262 3.21 11.48 12.74
C SER A 262 2.33 11.86 13.93
N GLN A 263 1.01 11.85 13.72
CA GLN A 263 0.01 12.11 14.74
C GLN A 263 -1.05 11.00 14.74
N VAL A 264 -1.33 10.46 15.92
CA VAL A 264 -2.40 9.48 16.14
C VAL A 264 -3.64 10.19 16.66
N TYR A 265 -4.79 9.98 16.01
CA TYR A 265 -6.07 10.58 16.39
C TYR A 265 -6.88 9.61 17.25
N LEU A 266 -6.54 9.52 18.54
CA LEU A 266 -7.23 8.63 19.49
C LEU A 266 -8.71 9.03 19.68
N GLY A 267 -9.57 8.02 19.79
CA GLY A 267 -11.01 8.18 19.97
C GLY A 267 -11.75 8.67 18.71
N LYS A 268 -11.05 8.81 17.58
CA LYS A 268 -11.64 9.25 16.31
C LYS A 268 -11.79 8.10 15.34
N THR A 269 -12.83 8.18 14.52
CA THR A 269 -12.97 7.34 13.33
C THR A 269 -12.85 8.24 12.10
N PHE A 270 -11.94 7.93 11.19
CA PHE A 270 -11.85 8.62 9.90
C PHE A 270 -12.54 7.82 8.83
N ILE A 271 -13.22 8.53 7.94
CA ILE A 271 -13.91 7.98 6.77
C ILE A 271 -13.32 8.69 5.56
N ARG A 272 -12.49 7.96 4.82
CA ARG A 272 -11.82 8.42 3.62
C ARG A 272 -12.63 8.03 2.40
N TYR A 273 -12.95 9.00 1.56
CA TYR A 273 -13.58 8.82 0.27
C TYR A 273 -12.53 9.12 -0.81
N THR A 274 -12.10 8.10 -1.52
CA THR A 274 -11.12 8.21 -2.60
C THR A 274 -11.82 8.03 -3.93
N VAL A 275 -11.72 9.05 -4.76
CA VAL A 275 -12.32 9.13 -6.09
C VAL A 275 -11.21 8.96 -7.10
N TRP A 276 -11.26 7.92 -7.91
CA TRP A 276 -10.36 7.76 -9.04
C TRP A 276 -11.09 8.17 -10.31
N TYR A 277 -10.51 9.08 -11.06
CA TYR A 277 -10.97 9.39 -12.40
C TYR A 277 -10.39 8.37 -13.37
N SER A 278 -11.22 7.75 -14.22
CA SER A 278 -10.65 6.95 -15.31
C SER A 278 -9.84 7.87 -16.21
N ALA A 279 -8.60 7.49 -16.54
CA ALA A 279 -7.91 8.14 -17.63
C ALA A 279 -8.74 7.93 -18.90
N ASP A 280 -9.15 9.04 -19.53
CA ASP A 280 -9.74 9.01 -20.87
C ASP A 280 -8.74 8.42 -21.89
#